data_AF-A0A6L9LXQ4-F1
#
_entry.id   AF-A0A6L9LXQ4-F1
#
_cell.length_a   1.000
_cell.length_b   1.000
_cell.length_c   1.000
_cell.angle_alpha   90.00
_cell.angle_beta   90.00
_cell.angle_gamma   90.00
#
_symmetry.space_group_name_H-M   'P 1'
#
loop_
_entity.id
_entity.type
_entity.pdbx_description
1 polymer ?
#
loop_
_entity_poly.entity_id
_entity_poly.type
_entity_poly.pdbx_seq_one_letter_code
_entity_poly.pdbx_strand_id
1 'polypeptide(L)'
;MLFSKDDRLVQITQLGGTAGTMGLHIVSAIIVGLTIGYFLDDYFGTKPWLIMIFFFVGVVAGFKMVFEDFRKLQRREEAKKARSLKQEGEKGAGQDEPMA
;
A
#
# COMPACT_ATOMS: atom_id res chain seq x y z
N MET A 1 -24.69 -13.23 25.29
CA MET A 1 -24.79 -12.78 23.88
C MET A 1 -24.33 -11.32 23.71
N LEU A 2 -23.18 -10.93 24.26
CA LEU A 2 -22.73 -9.51 24.32
C LEU A 2 -21.29 -9.33 23.79
N PHE A 3 -20.90 -10.06 22.74
CA PHE A 3 -19.55 -9.96 22.16
C PHE A 3 -19.61 -10.08 20.63
N SER A 4 -20.11 -9.04 19.96
CA SER A 4 -20.04 -8.95 18.48
C SER A 4 -19.89 -7.52 17.95
N LYS A 5 -19.61 -6.53 18.81
CA LYS A 5 -19.53 -5.12 18.40
C LYS A 5 -18.10 -4.67 18.08
N ASP A 6 -17.08 -5.25 18.71
CA ASP A 6 -15.68 -4.88 18.51
C ASP A 6 -15.11 -5.38 17.16
N ASP A 7 -15.48 -6.59 16.71
CA ASP A 7 -15.02 -7.13 15.41
C ASP A 7 -15.53 -6.32 14.21
N ARG A 8 -16.72 -5.73 14.33
CA ARG A 8 -17.31 -4.86 13.29
C ARG A 8 -16.54 -3.55 13.17
N LEU A 9 -16.08 -3.00 14.28
CA LEU A 9 -15.26 -1.78 14.30
C LEU A 9 -13.87 -2.02 13.72
N VAL A 10 -13.26 -3.17 14.03
CA VAL A 10 -11.97 -3.58 13.46
C VAL A 10 -12.09 -3.89 11.96
N GLN A 11 -13.19 -4.47 11.49
CA GLN A 11 -13.43 -4.67 10.05
C GLN A 11 -13.61 -3.37 9.27
N ILE A 12 -14.38 -2.39 9.79
CA ILE A 12 -14.49 -1.08 9.13
C ILE A 12 -13.16 -0.33 9.14
N THR A 13 -12.29 -0.54 10.14
CA THR A 13 -10.94 0.03 10.15
C THR A 13 -9.97 -0.73 9.26
N GLN A 14 -10.12 -2.04 9.04
CA GLN A 14 -9.25 -2.81 8.13
C GLN A 14 -9.56 -2.51 6.65
N LEU A 15 -10.84 -2.42 6.29
CA LEU A 15 -11.28 -2.00 4.96
C LEU A 15 -11.01 -0.50 4.72
N GLY A 16 -11.35 0.35 5.69
CA GLY A 16 -11.15 1.79 5.59
C GLY A 16 -9.68 2.21 5.68
N GLY A 17 -8.89 1.56 6.54
CA GLY A 17 -7.50 1.90 6.80
C GLY A 17 -6.56 1.54 5.65
N THR A 18 -6.74 0.37 5.04
CA THR A 18 -5.90 -0.06 3.92
C THR A 18 -6.18 0.76 2.66
N ALA A 19 -7.46 0.95 2.31
CA ALA A 19 -7.86 1.79 1.18
C ALA A 19 -7.52 3.28 1.42
N GLY A 20 -7.72 3.77 2.64
CA GLY A 20 -7.37 5.13 3.03
C GLY A 20 -5.87 5.40 2.96
N THR A 21 -5.03 4.43 3.34
CA THR A 21 -3.57 4.55 3.25
C THR A 21 -3.13 4.69 1.79
N MET A 22 -3.69 3.89 0.87
CA MET A 22 -3.42 4.02 -0.57
C MET A 22 -3.84 5.39 -1.12
N GLY A 23 -4.99 5.92 -0.67
CA GLY A 23 -5.41 7.29 -1.00
C GLY A 23 -4.44 8.34 -0.47
N LEU A 24 -3.96 8.19 0.77
CA LEU A 24 -2.97 9.08 1.38
C LEU A 24 -1.63 9.07 0.64
N HIS A 25 -1.20 7.95 0.06
CA HIS A 25 -0.01 7.91 -0.78
C HIS A 25 -0.12 8.87 -1.98
N ILE A 26 -1.24 8.86 -2.69
CA ILE A 26 -1.47 9.75 -3.84
C ILE A 26 -1.50 11.21 -3.37
N VAL A 27 -2.26 11.51 -2.32
CA VAL A 27 -2.39 12.88 -1.79
C VAL A 27 -1.04 13.41 -1.30
N SER A 28 -0.26 12.59 -0.59
CA SER A 28 1.07 12.97 -0.09
C SER A 28 2.05 13.26 -1.23
N ALA A 29 2.05 12.46 -2.30
CA ALA A 29 2.91 12.70 -3.46
C ALA A 29 2.58 14.03 -4.16
N ILE A 30 1.29 14.36 -4.28
CA ILE A 30 0.83 15.63 -4.86
C ILE A 30 1.29 16.80 -3.99
N ILE A 31 1.11 16.73 -2.67
CA ILE A 31 1.55 17.78 -1.75
C ILE A 31 3.05 18.03 -1.89
N VAL A 32 3.87 16.97 -1.90
CA VAL A 32 5.32 17.08 -2.09
C VAL A 32 5.66 17.73 -3.43
N GLY A 33 5.01 17.31 -4.52
CA GLY A 33 5.19 17.91 -5.84
C GLY A 33 4.85 19.40 -5.86
N LEU A 34 3.73 19.79 -5.25
CA LEU A 34 3.32 21.18 -5.13
C LEU A 34 4.26 22.01 -4.25
N THR A 35 4.75 21.46 -3.13
CA THR A 35 5.71 22.16 -2.26
C THR A 35 7.01 22.45 -3.00
N ILE A 36 7.55 21.45 -3.72
CA ILE A 36 8.77 21.62 -4.52
C ILE A 36 8.50 22.60 -5.67
N GLY A 37 7.38 22.42 -6.39
CA GLY A 37 6.97 23.29 -7.48
C GLY A 37 6.85 24.75 -7.04
N TYR A 38 6.26 25.00 -5.87
CA TYR A 38 6.10 26.35 -5.33
C TYR A 38 7.43 26.99 -4.96
N PHE A 39 8.32 26.26 -4.28
CA PHE A 39 9.64 26.76 -3.92
C PHE A 39 10.47 27.11 -5.17
N LEU A 40 10.38 26.27 -6.20
CA LEU A 40 11.14 26.44 -7.43
C LEU A 40 10.56 27.57 -8.30
N ASP A 41 9.23 27.71 -8.32
CA ASP A 41 8.52 28.81 -8.99
C ASP A 41 8.81 30.17 -8.34
N ASP A 42 9.03 30.21 -7.02
CA ASP A 42 9.49 31.41 -6.31
C ASP A 42 10.96 31.74 -6.62
N TYR A 43 11.83 30.73 -6.71
CA TYR A 43 13.25 30.92 -7.03
C TYR A 43 13.49 31.38 -8.47
N PHE A 44 12.74 30.83 -9.44
CA PHE A 44 12.85 31.19 -10.86
C PHE A 44 11.94 32.34 -11.30
N GLY A 45 10.97 32.73 -10.47
CA GLY A 45 10.03 33.82 -10.78
C GLY A 45 9.02 33.50 -11.89
N THR A 46 8.88 32.24 -12.30
CA THR A 46 8.06 31.78 -13.44
C THR A 46 6.57 31.60 -13.13
N LYS A 47 6.02 32.36 -12.17
CA LYS A 47 4.73 32.04 -11.56
C LYS A 47 3.58 32.03 -12.57
N PRO A 48 2.73 30.97 -12.66
CA PRO A 48 2.70 29.68 -11.93
C PRO A 48 2.99 28.47 -12.84
N TRP A 49 4.00 28.55 -13.71
CA TRP A 49 4.23 27.51 -14.72
C TRP A 49 4.86 26.24 -14.14
N LEU A 50 5.82 26.41 -13.22
CA LEU A 50 6.56 25.29 -12.63
C LEU A 50 5.70 24.44 -11.69
N ILE A 51 4.84 25.09 -10.90
CA ILE A 51 3.87 24.42 -10.02
C ILE A 51 2.96 23.49 -10.84
N MET A 52 2.53 23.94 -12.03
CA MET A 52 1.63 23.16 -12.88
C MET A 52 2.31 21.88 -13.40
N ILE A 53 3.56 22.00 -13.86
CA ILE A 53 4.37 20.84 -14.30
C ILE A 53 4.59 19.88 -13.12
N PHE A 54 5.03 20.39 -11.98
CA PHE A 54 5.29 19.57 -10.80
C PHE A 54 4.03 18.94 -10.20
N PHE A 55 2.87 19.58 -10.36
CA PHE A 55 1.58 18.98 -10.01
C PHE A 55 1.33 17.71 -10.84
N PHE A 56 1.46 17.77 -12.16
CA PHE A 56 1.30 16.58 -13.01
C PHE A 56 2.33 15.50 -12.69
N VAL A 57 3.58 15.89 -12.43
CA VAL A 57 4.63 14.96 -11.98
C VAL A 57 4.24 14.29 -10.66
N GLY A 58 3.74 15.06 -9.68
CA GLY A 58 3.27 14.55 -8.39
C GLY A 58 2.10 13.57 -8.53
N VAL A 59 1.14 13.89 -9.39
CA VAL A 59 0.01 12.98 -9.71
C VAL A 59 0.53 11.68 -10.33
N VAL A 60 1.36 11.75 -11.37
CA VAL A 60 1.92 10.56 -12.05
C VAL A 60 2.76 9.72 -11.08
N ALA A 61 3.57 10.35 -10.23
CA ALA A 61 4.37 9.67 -9.21
C ALA A 61 3.47 8.96 -8.18
N GLY A 62 2.42 9.61 -7.70
CA GLY A 62 1.45 9.02 -6.77
C GLY A 62 0.76 7.79 -7.37
N PHE A 63 0.29 7.87 -8.61
CA PHE A 63 -0.29 6.73 -9.31
C PHE A 63 0.71 5.58 -9.48
N LYS A 64 1.95 5.88 -9.86
CA LYS A 64 2.99 4.86 -10.03
C LYS A 64 3.29 4.13 -8.71
N MET A 65 3.32 4.86 -7.59
CA MET A 65 3.54 4.29 -6.26
C MET A 65 2.43 3.30 -5.89
N VAL A 66 1.17 3.71 -6.05
CA VAL A 66 0.01 2.84 -5.78
C VAL A 66 0.00 1.62 -6.69
N PHE A 67 0.27 1.78 -7.99
CA PHE A 67 0.29 0.66 -8.93
C PHE A 67 1.35 -0.39 -8.54
N GLU A 68 2.49 0.06 -8.05
CA GLU A 68 3.54 -0.82 -7.57
C GLU A 68 3.15 -1.54 -6.27
N ASP A 69 2.47 -0.84 -5.36
CA ASP A 69 1.95 -1.41 -4.11
C ASP A 69 0.89 -2.49 -4.38
N PHE A 70 -0.02 -2.26 -5.31
CA PHE A 70 -0.98 -3.28 -5.76
C PHE A 70 -0.28 -4.53 -6.30
N ARG A 71 0.74 -4.36 -7.15
CA ARG A 71 1.49 -5.48 -7.74
C ARG A 71 2.30 -6.25 -6.69
N LYS A 72 2.83 -5.55 -5.68
CA LYS A 72 3.52 -6.16 -4.54
C LYS A 72 2.58 -6.95 -3.66
N LEU A 73 1.36 -6.46 -3.44
CA LEU A 73 0.35 -7.14 -2.63
C LEU A 73 -0.02 -8.49 -3.26
N GLN A 74 -0.30 -8.52 -4.57
CA GLN A 74 -0.63 -9.75 -5.29
C GLN A 74 0.47 -10.82 -5.18
N ARG A 75 1.74 -10.44 -5.37
CA ARG A 75 2.87 -11.37 -5.23
C ARG A 75 3.07 -11.88 -3.80
N ARG A 76 2.81 -11.04 -2.79
CA ARG A 76 2.92 -11.44 -1.38
C ARG A 76 1.86 -12.45 -0.99
N GLU A 77 0.64 -12.30 -1.52
CA GLU A 77 -0.45 -13.27 -1.31
C GLU A 77 -0.09 -14.64 -1.91
N GLU A 78 0.39 -14.68 -3.16
CA GLU A 78 0.82 -15.92 -3.83
C GLU A 78 1.99 -16.60 -3.10
N ALA A 79 3.01 -15.82 -2.69
CA ALA A 79 4.17 -16.34 -1.97
C ALA A 79 3.81 -16.85 -0.55
N LYS A 80 2.88 -16.19 0.15
CA LYS A 80 2.35 -16.68 1.43
C LYS A 80 1.63 -18.01 1.25
N LYS A 81 0.79 -18.12 0.22
CA LYS A 81 0.01 -19.34 -0.07
C LYS A 81 0.91 -20.53 -0.43
N ALA A 82 1.96 -20.31 -1.19
CA ALA A 82 2.95 -21.35 -1.50
C ALA A 82 3.77 -21.78 -0.26
N ARG A 83 4.09 -20.84 0.63
CA ARG A 83 4.80 -21.15 1.89
C ARG A 83 3.93 -21.92 2.88
N SER A 84 2.65 -21.59 3.00
CA SER A 84 1.73 -22.31 3.90
C SER A 84 1.53 -23.76 3.44
N LEU A 85 1.37 -24.01 2.13
CA LEU A 85 1.25 -25.35 1.57
C LEU A 85 2.51 -26.20 1.83
N LYS A 86 3.70 -25.60 1.70
CA LYS A 86 4.97 -26.30 1.96
C LYS A 86 5.13 -26.63 3.46
N GLN A 87 4.68 -25.74 4.33
CA GLN A 87 4.74 -25.91 5.78
C GLN A 87 3.73 -26.94 6.31
N GLU A 88 2.56 -27.07 5.69
CA GLU A 88 1.61 -28.16 5.98
C GLU A 88 2.13 -29.51 5.49
N GLY A 89 2.74 -29.56 4.30
CA GLY A 89 3.37 -30.78 3.77
C GLY A 89 4.53 -31.29 4.63
N GLU A 90 5.39 -30.39 5.13
CA GLU A 90 6.47 -30.77 6.06
C GLU A 90 5.96 -31.22 7.43
N LYS A 91 4.88 -30.61 7.95
CA LYS A 91 4.27 -31.02 9.23
C LYS A 91 3.51 -32.34 9.15
N GLY A 92 2.90 -32.65 8.01
CA GLY A 92 2.25 -33.95 7.77
C GLY A 92 3.27 -35.07 7.65
N ALA A 93 4.33 -34.87 6.85
CA ALA A 93 5.36 -35.89 6.63
C ALA A 93 6.16 -36.28 7.89
N GLY A 94 6.19 -35.43 8.92
CA GLY A 94 6.83 -35.73 10.21
C GLY A 94 5.91 -36.38 11.26
N GLN A 95 4.61 -36.50 11.01
CA GLN A 95 3.65 -37.18 11.90
C GLN A 95 3.45 -38.66 11.54
N ASP A 96 3.99 -39.09 10.39
CA ASP A 96 3.79 -40.43 9.83
C ASP A 96 5.01 -41.36 10.01
N GLU A 97 6.03 -40.98 10.78
CA GLU A 97 7.08 -41.92 11.19
C GLU A 97 6.50 -42.84 12.29
N PRO A 98 6.15 -44.11 12.02
CA PRO A 98 5.89 -45.04 13.09
C PRO A 98 7.21 -45.24 13.85
N MET A 99 7.18 -45.05 15.17
CA MET A 99 8.22 -45.56 16.07
C MET A 99 8.40 -47.05 15.76
N ALA A 100 9.48 -47.36 15.04
CA ALA A 100 9.90 -48.72 14.74
C ALA A 100 10.27 -49.47 16.03
#